data_AF-A0A095A4A9-F1
#
_entry.id   AF-A0A095A4A9-F1
#
_cell.length_a   1.000
_cell.length_b   1.000
_cell.length_c   1.000
_cell.angle_alpha   90.00
_cell.angle_beta   90.00
_cell.angle_gamma   90.00
#
_symmetry.space_group_name_H-M   'P 1'
#
loop_
_entity.id
_entity.type
_entity.pdbx_description
1 polymer ?
#
loop_
_entity_poly.entity_id
_entity_poly.type
_entity_poly.pdbx_seq_one_letter_code
_entity_poly.pdbx_strand_id
1 'polypeptide(L)'
;TIESSYLGDPIISKDARCFNIVFLPVNNSSEQVGTTQSGIVNVTITGVQANVNIELVSINASSINESIFYNILVNGYNQLNNTLNIFVMDIEIYRE
;
A
#
# COMPACT_ATOMS: atom_id res chain seq x y z
N THR A 1 -14.14 2.33 20.04
CA THR A 1 -13.71 1.06 19.43
C THR A 1 -12.93 1.43 18.19
N ILE A 2 -11.62 1.22 18.16
CA ILE A 2 -10.82 1.51 16.97
C ILE A 2 -11.02 0.32 16.04
N GLU A 3 -11.93 0.44 15.08
CA GLU A 3 -12.09 -0.61 14.07
C GLU A 3 -10.81 -0.66 13.22
N SER A 4 -10.08 -1.77 13.32
CA SER A 4 -8.86 -2.04 12.56
C SER A 4 -9.20 -2.38 11.09
N SER A 5 -9.99 -1.54 10.43
CA SER A 5 -10.43 -1.71 9.03
C SER A 5 -9.39 -1.22 8.02
N TYR A 6 -8.35 -0.50 8.47
CA TYR A 6 -7.42 0.18 7.58
C TYR A 6 -6.53 -0.72 6.73
N LEU A 7 -6.34 -1.99 7.11
CA LEU A 7 -5.60 -2.97 6.32
C LEU A 7 -6.52 -3.86 5.47
N GLY A 8 -7.83 -3.61 5.40
CA GLY A 8 -8.74 -4.37 4.52
C GLY A 8 -9.16 -5.76 5.01
N ASP A 9 -8.51 -6.33 6.03
CA ASP A 9 -8.95 -7.53 6.75
C ASP A 9 -8.69 -7.39 8.26
N PRO A 10 -9.73 -7.19 9.10
CA PRO A 10 -9.58 -7.02 10.54
C PRO A 10 -9.05 -8.24 11.30
N ILE A 11 -9.24 -9.46 10.77
CA ILE A 11 -8.83 -10.70 11.42
C ILE A 11 -7.33 -10.94 11.21
N ILE A 12 -6.86 -10.70 10.00
CA ILE A 12 -5.45 -10.85 9.63
C ILE A 12 -4.61 -9.72 10.22
N SER A 13 -5.12 -8.50 10.19
CA SER A 13 -4.44 -7.32 10.73
C SER A 13 -4.50 -7.20 12.24
N LYS A 14 -5.27 -8.05 12.92
CA LYS A 14 -5.34 -8.06 14.37
C LYS A 14 -3.94 -8.30 14.95
N ASP A 15 -3.49 -7.35 15.77
CA ASP A 15 -2.19 -7.35 16.44
C ASP A 15 -0.98 -7.33 15.48
N ALA A 16 -1.19 -7.05 14.19
CA ALA A 16 -0.10 -6.89 13.23
C ALA A 16 0.80 -5.71 13.62
N ARG A 17 2.10 -5.85 13.35
CA ARG A 17 3.11 -4.86 13.72
C ARG A 17 3.85 -4.39 12.48
N CYS A 18 4.03 -3.08 12.36
CA CYS A 18 4.91 -2.48 11.37
C CYS A 18 6.21 -2.04 12.05
N PHE A 19 7.35 -2.39 11.47
CA PHE A 19 8.67 -2.00 11.95
C PHE A 19 9.59 -1.70 10.76
N ASN A 20 10.75 -1.11 11.05
CA ASN A 20 11.71 -0.67 10.03
C ASN A 20 11.08 0.23 8.94
N ILE A 21 10.22 1.16 9.35
CA ILE A 21 9.53 2.07 8.44
C ILE A 21 10.53 3.13 7.97
N VAL A 22 10.88 3.11 6.69
CA VAL A 22 11.78 4.07 6.06
C VAL A 22 11.03 4.82 4.96
N PHE A 23 11.04 6.15 5.04
CA PHE A 23 10.47 7.04 4.04
C PHE A 23 11.59 7.73 3.27
N LEU A 24 11.60 7.56 1.95
CA LEU A 24 12.54 8.20 1.05
C LEU A 24 11.78 9.18 0.15
N PRO A 25 12.15 10.47 0.14
CA PRO A 25 11.56 11.40 -0.81
C PRO A 25 11.95 10.97 -2.22
N VAL A 26 10.97 10.86 -3.10
CA VAL A 26 11.18 10.53 -4.51
C VAL A 26 10.65 11.67 -5.37
N ASN A 27 11.53 12.18 -6.22
CA ASN A 27 11.17 13.10 -7.29
C ASN A 27 11.12 12.28 -8.57
N ASN A 28 10.00 11.61 -8.82
CA ASN A 28 9.82 10.91 -10.09
C ASN A 28 9.46 11.95 -11.15
N SER A 29 10.48 12.34 -11.91
CA SER A 29 10.31 13.20 -13.08
C SER A 29 9.70 12.37 -14.21
N SER A 30 8.38 12.51 -14.40
CA SER A 30 7.59 11.97 -15.52
C SER A 30 7.16 10.51 -15.38
N GLU A 31 6.14 10.27 -14.56
CA GLU A 31 5.33 9.05 -14.70
C GLU A 31 4.17 9.27 -15.67
N GLN A 32 3.89 8.23 -16.46
CA GLN A 32 2.75 8.20 -17.38
C GLN A 32 1.50 7.80 -16.59
N VAL A 33 0.75 8.80 -16.12
CA VAL A 33 -0.48 8.55 -15.33
C VAL A 33 -1.71 8.24 -16.20
N GLY A 34 -1.55 8.20 -17.53
CA GLY A 34 -2.61 7.82 -18.44
C GLY A 34 -2.37 8.20 -19.91
N THR A 35 -3.25 7.69 -20.76
CA THR A 35 -3.33 8.02 -22.19
C THR A 35 -4.63 8.77 -22.46
N THR A 36 -4.54 9.99 -22.98
CA THR A 36 -5.69 10.67 -23.58
C THR A 36 -5.73 10.41 -25.08
N GLN A 37 -6.84 10.75 -25.76
CA GLN A 37 -6.88 10.74 -27.24
C GLN A 37 -5.82 11.65 -27.88
N SER A 38 -5.18 12.52 -27.09
CA SER A 38 -4.20 13.53 -27.51
C SER A 38 -2.74 13.15 -27.23
N GLY A 39 -2.47 12.06 -26.50
CA GLY A 39 -1.10 11.60 -26.20
C GLY A 39 -0.88 11.16 -24.74
N ILE A 40 0.39 10.88 -24.42
CA ILE A 40 0.89 10.49 -23.10
C ILE A 40 0.94 11.73 -22.20
N VAL A 41 0.32 11.65 -21.01
CA VAL A 41 0.41 12.71 -20.00
C VAL A 41 1.51 12.36 -19.00
N ASN A 42 2.62 13.09 -19.07
CA ASN A 42 3.70 13.00 -18.08
C ASN A 42 3.40 13.96 -16.93
N VAL A 43 3.43 13.45 -15.70
CA VAL A 43 3.34 14.29 -14.50
C VAL A 43 4.61 14.16 -13.70
N THR A 44 5.06 15.27 -13.12
CA THR A 44 6.09 15.23 -12.07
C THR A 44 5.39 14.88 -10.77
N ILE A 45 5.68 13.71 -10.22
CA ILE A 45 5.15 13.28 -8.94
C ILE A 45 6.24 13.54 -7.89
N THR A 46 5.96 14.46 -6.98
CA THR A 46 6.71 14.60 -5.73
C THR A 46 6.06 13.67 -4.73
N GLY A 47 6.70 12.54 -4.46
CA GLY A 47 6.15 11.47 -3.63
C GLY A 47 7.09 11.06 -2.51
N VAL A 48 6.64 10.08 -1.74
CA VAL A 48 7.45 9.40 -0.73
C VAL A 48 7.38 7.92 -1.03
N GLN A 49 8.53 7.28 -1.25
CA GLN A 49 8.64 5.84 -1.27
C GLN A 49 8.76 5.35 0.17
N ALA A 50 7.94 4.37 0.55
CA ALA A 50 7.97 3.76 1.87
C ALA A 50 8.46 2.32 1.77
N ASN A 51 9.44 1.96 2.59
CA ASN A 51 9.84 0.58 2.84
C ASN A 51 9.41 0.20 4.26
N VAL A 52 8.67 -0.89 4.41
CA VAL A 52 8.07 -1.29 5.69
C VAL A 52 8.15 -2.80 5.84
N ASN A 53 8.62 -3.27 7.00
CA ASN A 53 8.45 -4.66 7.39
C ASN A 53 7.15 -4.80 8.18
N ILE A 54 6.33 -5.78 7.82
CA ILE A 54 5.05 -6.06 8.48
C ILE A 54 5.09 -7.48 9.04
N GLU A 55 4.94 -7.60 10.35
CA GLU A 55 4.74 -8.87 11.04
C GLU A 55 3.24 -9.12 11.23
N LEU A 56 2.75 -10.20 10.62
CA LEU A 56 1.38 -10.68 10.81
C LEU A 56 1.37 -11.72 11.94
N VAL A 57 0.65 -11.41 13.02
CA VAL A 57 0.61 -12.24 14.24
C VAL A 57 -0.59 -13.21 14.23
N SER A 58 -1.42 -13.18 13.18
CA SER A 58 -2.63 -14.00 13.07
C SER A 58 -2.33 -15.49 12.88
N ILE A 59 -3.21 -16.36 13.42
CA ILE A 59 -3.13 -17.82 13.24
C ILE A 59 -3.14 -18.27 11.77
N ASN A 60 -3.71 -17.43 10.88
CA ASN A 60 -3.80 -17.69 9.45
C ASN A 60 -2.66 -17.03 8.67
N ALA A 61 -1.73 -16.31 9.31
CA ALA A 61 -0.66 -15.56 8.65
C ALA A 61 0.22 -16.45 7.77
N SER A 62 0.45 -17.70 8.18
CA SER A 62 1.23 -18.67 7.43
C SER A 62 0.61 -19.03 6.07
N SER A 63 -0.73 -18.96 5.96
CA SER A 63 -1.50 -19.24 4.74
C SER A 63 -1.58 -18.06 3.77
N ILE A 64 -1.13 -16.87 4.19
CA ILE A 64 -1.14 -15.66 3.38
C ILE A 64 0.11 -15.65 2.51
N ASN A 65 -0.10 -15.61 1.20
CA ASN A 65 0.95 -15.31 0.24
C ASN A 65 0.93 -13.82 -0.14
N GLU A 66 1.94 -13.41 -0.89
CA GLU A 66 2.19 -12.03 -1.31
C GLU A 66 0.99 -11.44 -2.08
N SER A 67 0.32 -12.24 -2.92
CA SER A 67 -0.85 -11.78 -3.68
C SER A 67 -2.08 -11.54 -2.80
N ILE A 68 -2.35 -12.44 -1.84
CA ILE A 68 -3.42 -12.24 -0.87
C ILE A 68 -3.13 -11.00 -0.03
N PHE A 69 -1.89 -10.85 0.44
CA PHE A 69 -1.49 -9.69 1.23
C PHE A 69 -1.55 -8.36 0.45
N TYR A 70 -1.17 -8.39 -0.83
CA TYR A 70 -1.33 -7.26 -1.74
C TYR A 70 -2.79 -6.79 -1.81
N ASN A 71 -3.72 -7.72 -2.01
CA ASN A 71 -5.14 -7.40 -2.09
C ASN A 71 -5.69 -6.83 -0.78
N ILE A 72 -5.25 -7.36 0.35
CA ILE A 72 -5.57 -6.86 1.70
C ILE A 72 -5.12 -5.39 1.81
N LEU A 73 -3.84 -5.10 1.52
CA LEU A 73 -3.29 -3.74 1.55
C LEU A 73 -4.01 -2.78 0.60
N VAL A 74 -4.18 -3.14 -0.67
CA VAL A 74 -4.85 -2.31 -1.67
C VAL A 74 -6.30 -2.01 -1.27
N ASN A 75 -7.03 -2.99 -0.75
CA ASN A 75 -8.39 -2.75 -0.26
C ASN A 75 -8.41 -1.79 0.93
N GLY A 76 -7.48 -1.94 1.87
CA GLY A 76 -7.30 -1.01 2.98
C GLY A 76 -7.00 0.42 2.51
N TYR A 77 -6.06 0.58 1.57
CA TYR A 77 -5.73 1.87 0.99
C TYR A 77 -6.87 2.49 0.19
N ASN A 78 -7.64 1.71 -0.56
CA ASN A 78 -8.80 2.22 -1.30
C ASN A 78 -9.86 2.82 -0.35
N GLN A 79 -10.06 2.22 0.83
CA GLN A 79 -10.93 2.77 1.86
C GLN A 79 -10.37 4.09 2.42
N LEU A 80 -9.06 4.17 2.65
CA LEU A 80 -8.38 5.39 3.09
C LEU A 80 -8.39 6.49 2.03
N ASN A 81 -8.20 6.14 0.75
CA ASN A 81 -8.17 7.09 -0.37
C ASN A 81 -9.48 7.88 -0.46
N ASN A 82 -10.62 7.19 -0.34
CA ASN A 82 -11.94 7.83 -0.31
C ASN A 82 -12.09 8.88 0.81
N THR A 83 -11.22 8.84 1.83
CA THR A 83 -11.26 9.74 2.99
C THR A 83 -10.15 10.81 2.95
N LEU A 84 -8.94 10.46 2.52
CA LEU A 84 -7.73 11.28 2.68
C LEU A 84 -7.08 11.72 1.35
N ASN A 85 -7.60 11.27 0.20
CA ASN A 85 -7.05 11.54 -1.13
C ASN A 85 -5.55 11.14 -1.25
N ILE A 86 -5.21 9.99 -0.66
CA ILE A 86 -3.86 9.40 -0.70
C ILE A 86 -3.87 8.29 -1.75
N PHE A 87 -2.92 8.38 -2.68
CA PHE A 87 -2.71 7.37 -3.72
C PHE A 87 -1.45 6.57 -3.40
N VAL A 88 -1.58 5.25 -3.41
CA VAL A 88 -0.44 4.32 -3.28
C VAL A 88 -0.29 3.61 -4.61
N MET A 89 0.93 3.62 -5.15
CA MET A 89 1.28 3.01 -6.43
C MET A 89 2.52 2.14 -6.23
N ASP A 90 2.80 1.26 -7.19
CA ASP A 90 4.01 0.41 -7.23
C ASP A 90 4.28 -0.37 -5.94
N ILE A 91 3.22 -0.99 -5.39
CA ILE A 91 3.32 -1.82 -4.19
C ILE A 91 4.02 -3.14 -4.55
N GLU A 92 5.22 -3.34 -4.02
CA GLU A 92 5.96 -4.60 -4.08
C GLU A 92 5.96 -5.29 -2.71
N ILE A 93 5.72 -6.59 -2.70
CA ILE A 93 5.61 -7.39 -1.47
C ILE A 93 6.48 -8.62 -1.60
N TYR A 94 7.32 -8.83 -0.59
CA TYR A 94 8.20 -9.98 -0.47
C TYR A 94 7.94 -10.66 0.87
N ARG A 95 7.79 -11.99 0.86
CA ARG A 95 7.72 -12.79 2.07
C ARG A 95 9.12 -13.28 2.43
N GLU A 96 9.54 -13.00 3.66
CA GLU A 96 10.77 -13.51 4.27
C GLU A 96 10.49 -14.71 5.18
#